data_AF-A0A8T3XBK8-F1
#
_entry.id   AF-A0A8T3XBK8-F1
#
_cell.length_a   1.000
_cell.length_b   1.000
_cell.length_c   1.000
_cell.angle_alpha   90.00
_cell.angle_beta   90.00
_cell.angle_gamma   90.00
#
_symmetry.space_group_name_H-M   'P 1'
#
loop_
_entity.id
_entity.type
_entity.pdbx_description
1 polymer ?
#
loop_
_entity_poly.entity_id
_entity_poly.type
_entity_poly.pdbx_seq_one_letter_code
_entity_poly.pdbx_strand_id
1 'polypeptide(L)'
;MAKIVGWIILIIGLILLVISSIPPVRSAVSFIPAQITNLYLMIAGAILAILGAVMAFTGTGSQKAAEVPIYHGKDIVGFRRVGK
;
A
#
# COMPACT_ATOMS: atom_id res chain seq x y z
N MET A 1 4.80 -8.87 8.67
CA MET A 1 4.44 -9.84 7.61
C MET A 1 3.55 -9.20 6.54
N ALA A 2 2.29 -8.87 6.83
CA ALA A 2 1.35 -8.32 5.84
C ALA A 2 1.86 -7.07 5.09
N LYS A 3 2.55 -6.15 5.78
CA LYS A 3 3.15 -4.96 5.15
C LYS A 3 4.25 -5.29 4.15
N ILE A 4 5.13 -6.25 4.47
CA ILE A 4 6.23 -6.68 3.60
C ILE A 4 5.64 -7.33 2.33
N VAL A 5 4.62 -8.18 2.51
CA VAL A 5 3.89 -8.79 1.38
C VAL A 5 3.23 -7.71 0.52
N GLY A 6 2.59 -6.70 1.14
CA GLY A 6 2.01 -5.56 0.42
C GLY A 6 3.03 -4.78 -0.41
N TRP A 7 4.22 -4.51 0.14
CA TRP A 7 5.30 -3.85 -0.59
C TRP A 7 5.81 -4.68 -1.77
N ILE A 8 5.97 -5.99 -1.60
CA ILE A 8 6.39 -6.89 -2.69
C ILE A 8 5.35 -6.86 -3.82
N ILE A 9 4.06 -7.00 -3.47
CA ILE A 9 2.95 -6.97 -4.44
C ILE A 9 2.89 -5.62 -5.16
N LEU A 10 3.07 -4.51 -4.44
CA LEU A 10 3.10 -3.17 -5.00
C LEU A 10 4.23 -3.00 -6.03
N ILE A 11 5.45 -3.44 -5.67
CA ILE A 11 6.61 -3.36 -6.57
C ILE A 11 6.35 -4.16 -7.85
N ILE A 12 5.81 -5.38 -7.72
CA ILE A 12 5.46 -6.21 -8.88
C ILE A 12 4.40 -5.53 -9.75
N GLY A 13 3.36 -4.96 -9.14
CA GLY A 13 2.31 -4.21 -9.86
C GLY A 13 2.86 -3.00 -10.62
N LEU A 14 3.78 -2.25 -10.02
CA LEU A 14 4.45 -1.13 -10.66
C LEU A 14 5.34 -1.57 -11.83
N ILE A 15 6.10 -2.65 -11.66
CA ILE A 15 6.92 -3.21 -12.74
C ILE A 15 6.04 -3.61 -13.94
N LEU A 16 4.92 -4.29 -13.69
CA LEU A 16 3.96 -4.67 -14.73
C LEU A 16 3.38 -3.44 -15.45
N LEU A 17 3.04 -2.38 -14.72
CA LEU A 17 2.57 -1.12 -15.30
C LEU A 17 3.63 -0.49 -16.20
N VAL A 18 4.88 -0.39 -15.73
CA VAL A 18 6.00 0.16 -16.50
C VAL A 18 6.24 -0.64 -17.78
N ILE A 19 6.22 -1.98 -17.70
CA ILE A 19 6.35 -2.85 -18.87
C ILE A 19 5.19 -2.62 -19.86
N SER A 20 3.97 -2.41 -19.37
CA SER A 20 2.80 -2.19 -20.22
C SER A 20 2.81 -0.84 -20.93
N SER A 21 3.38 0.20 -20.31
CA SER A 21 3.35 1.59 -20.81
C SER A 21 4.59 1.97 -21.63
N ILE A 22 5.73 1.31 -21.43
CA ILE A 22 7.01 1.64 -22.08
C ILE A 22 7.40 0.52 -23.06
N PRO A 23 7.20 0.70 -24.39
CA PRO A 23 7.52 -0.33 -25.38
C PRO A 23 8.97 -0.83 -25.36
N PRO A 24 10.00 0.03 -25.16
CA PRO A 24 11.39 -0.42 -25.00
C PRO A 24 11.60 -1.40 -23.84
N VAL A 25 10.87 -1.20 -22.73
CA VAL A 25 10.98 -2.07 -21.56
C VAL A 25 10.33 -3.42 -21.87
N ARG A 26 9.21 -3.44 -22.61
CA ARG A 26 8.59 -4.68 -23.07
C ARG A 26 9.52 -5.51 -23.96
N SER A 27 10.25 -4.86 -24.88
CA SER A 27 11.20 -5.57 -25.75
C SER A 27 12.41 -6.14 -25.00
N ALA A 28 12.78 -5.57 -23.87
CA ALA A 28 13.85 -6.10 -23.01
C ALA A 28 13.40 -7.32 -22.20
N VAL A 29 12.09 -7.56 -22.11
CA VAL A 29 11.48 -8.56 -21.24
C VAL A 29 10.92 -9.71 -22.07
N SER A 30 11.72 -10.76 -22.25
CA SER A 30 11.39 -11.92 -23.09
C SER A 30 10.46 -12.95 -22.44
N PHE A 31 10.21 -12.85 -21.13
CA PHE A 31 9.40 -13.83 -20.39
C PHE A 31 7.88 -13.62 -20.53
N ILE A 32 7.43 -12.49 -21.10
CA ILE A 32 6.01 -12.20 -21.27
C ILE A 32 5.56 -12.70 -22.65
N PRO A 33 4.58 -13.62 -22.73
CA PRO A 33 4.07 -14.10 -24.01
C PRO A 33 3.53 -12.94 -24.85
N ALA A 34 3.93 -12.87 -26.12
CA ALA A 34 3.47 -11.84 -27.06
C ALA A 34 1.93 -11.83 -27.24
N GLN A 35 1.29 -12.95 -26.92
CA GLN A 35 -0.16 -13.17 -26.94
C GLN A 35 -0.91 -12.29 -25.94
N ILE A 36 -0.24 -11.85 -24.86
CA ILE A 36 -0.89 -11.05 -23.83
C ILE A 36 -1.02 -9.61 -24.34
N THR A 37 -2.27 -9.18 -24.51
CA THR A 37 -2.61 -7.82 -24.91
C THR A 37 -2.17 -6.82 -23.84
N ASN A 38 -1.66 -5.66 -24.25
CA ASN A 38 -1.25 -4.57 -23.34
C ASN A 38 -2.35 -4.20 -22.35
N LEU A 39 -3.61 -4.26 -22.78
CA LEU A 39 -4.79 -4.00 -21.94
C LEU A 39 -4.80 -4.91 -20.71
N TYR A 40 -4.55 -6.21 -20.87
CA TYR A 40 -4.57 -7.17 -19.76
C TYR A 40 -3.40 -6.96 -18.79
N LEU A 41 -2.21 -6.66 -19.31
CA LEU A 41 -1.05 -6.32 -18.47
C LEU A 41 -1.29 -5.05 -17.65
N MET A 42 -1.91 -4.05 -18.26
CA MET A 42 -2.22 -2.78 -17.61
C MET A 42 -3.28 -2.96 -16.52
N ILE A 43 -4.35 -3.73 -16.79
CA ILE A 43 -5.38 -4.07 -15.80
C ILE A 43 -4.78 -4.87 -14.64
N ALA A 44 -3.98 -5.91 -14.93
CA ALA A 44 -3.35 -6.73 -13.91
C ALA A 44 -2.36 -5.91 -13.05
N GLY A 45 -1.53 -5.08 -13.68
CA GLY A 45 -0.59 -4.19 -13.00
C GLY A 45 -1.30 -3.18 -12.10
N ALA A 46 -2.38 -2.56 -12.58
CA ALA A 46 -3.19 -1.62 -11.80
C ALA A 46 -3.84 -2.29 -10.58
N ILE A 47 -4.43 -3.48 -10.74
CA ILE A 47 -5.04 -4.23 -9.64
C ILE A 47 -3.99 -4.58 -8.58
N LEU A 48 -2.83 -5.10 -9.00
CA LEU A 48 -1.74 -5.45 -8.08
C LEU A 48 -1.18 -4.22 -7.37
N ALA A 49 -1.01 -3.10 -8.07
CA ALA A 49 -0.54 -1.86 -7.46
C ALA A 49 -1.54 -1.33 -6.41
N ILE A 50 -2.85 -1.36 -6.70
CA ILE A 50 -3.89 -0.92 -5.75
C ILE A 50 -3.93 -1.84 -4.53
N LEU A 51 -4.00 -3.16 -4.74
CA LEU A 51 -4.05 -4.14 -3.63
C LEU A 51 -2.77 -4.09 -2.78
N GLY A 52 -1.62 -4.00 -3.44
CA GLY A 52 -0.32 -3.86 -2.77
C GLY A 52 -0.24 -2.58 -1.95
N ALA A 53 -0.69 -1.45 -2.49
CA ALA A 53 -0.77 -0.18 -1.77
C ALA A 53 -1.67 -0.28 -0.55
N VAL A 54 -2.89 -0.80 -0.72
CA VAL A 54 -3.82 -0.98 0.41
C VAL A 54 -3.19 -1.85 1.48
N MET A 55 -2.59 -3.00 1.16
CA MET A 55 -1.94 -3.86 2.15
C MET A 55 -0.67 -3.25 2.79
N ALA A 56 0.10 -2.46 2.04
CA ALA A 56 1.30 -1.81 2.55
C ALA A 56 0.99 -0.65 3.50
N PHE A 57 -0.07 0.12 3.21
CA PHE A 57 -0.43 1.34 3.93
C PHE A 57 -1.55 1.15 4.95
N THR A 58 -2.35 0.08 4.89
CA THR A 58 -3.30 -0.25 5.96
C THR A 58 -2.54 -0.68 7.22
N GLY A 59 -2.89 -0.10 8.37
CA GLY A 59 -2.22 -0.35 9.65
C GLY A 59 -1.07 0.60 9.99
N THR A 60 -0.94 1.74 9.31
CA THR A 60 -0.28 2.95 9.85
C THR A 60 -1.27 3.85 10.59
N GLY A 61 -2.47 3.34 10.92
CA GLY A 61 -3.32 3.95 11.92
C GLY A 61 -2.48 4.16 13.16
N SER A 62 -2.12 5.42 13.43
CA SER A 62 -1.55 5.84 14.69
C SER A 62 -2.41 5.17 15.76
N GLN A 63 -1.84 4.20 16.49
CA GLN A 63 -2.43 3.76 17.73
C GLN A 63 -2.47 5.05 18.55
N LYS A 64 -3.61 5.75 18.50
CA LYS A 64 -3.84 6.91 19.34
C LYS A 64 -3.55 6.38 20.73
N ALA A 65 -2.46 6.87 21.33
CA ALA A 65 -2.11 6.49 22.68
C ALA A 65 -3.39 6.66 23.51
N ALA A 66 -3.69 5.70 24.37
CA ALA A 66 -4.86 5.84 25.22
C ALA A 66 -4.71 7.16 25.98
N GLU A 67 -5.61 8.10 25.71
CA GLU A 67 -5.63 9.40 26.36
C GLU A 67 -6.69 9.34 27.45
N VAL A 68 -6.27 9.53 28.70
CA VAL A 68 -7.17 9.56 29.85
C VAL A 68 -7.48 11.02 30.19
N PRO A 69 -8.76 11.40 30.29
CA PRO A 69 -9.13 12.74 30.69
C PRO A 69 -8.68 13.03 32.13
N ILE A 70 -8.13 14.22 32.35
CA ILE A 70 -7.78 14.75 33.67
C ILE A 70 -8.96 15.60 34.14
N TYR A 71 -9.53 15.25 35.30
CA TYR A 71 -10.66 15.95 35.90
C TYR A 71 -10.20 16.93 36.98
N HIS A 72 -10.87 18.08 37.05
CA HIS A 72 -10.82 19.00 38.19
C HIS A 72 -12.25 19.21 38.68
N GLY A 73 -12.63 18.51 39.75
CA GLY A 73 -14.03 18.44 40.17
C GLY A 73 -14.88 17.70 39.14
N LYS A 74 -15.86 18.39 38.53
CA LYS A 74 -16.73 17.86 37.46
C LYS A 74 -16.28 18.24 36.05
N ASP A 75 -15.25 19.08 35.92
CA ASP A 75 -14.79 19.60 34.64
C ASP A 75 -13.55 18.87 34.13
N ILE A 76 -13.47 18.66 32.81
CA ILE A 76 -12.30 18.07 32.16
C ILE A 76 -11.31 19.19 31.86
N VAL A 77 -10.13 19.14 32.49
CA VAL A 77 -9.09 20.18 32.36
C VAL A 77 -7.98 19.80 31.37
N GLY A 78 -7.96 18.56 30.88
CA GLY A 78 -7.01 18.14 29.85
C GLY A 78 -7.03 16.65 29.60
N PHE A 79 -6.12 16.18 28.75
CA PHE A 79 -5.93 14.76 28.44
C PHE A 79 -4.48 14.38 28.69
N ARG A 80 -4.25 13.34 29.50
CA ARG A 80 -2.92 12.76 29.70
C ARG A 80 -2.76 11.57 28.77
N ARG A 81 -1.65 11.55 28.02
CA ARG A 81 -1.23 10.33 27.32
C ARG A 81 -0.80 9.29 28.33
N VAL A 82 -1.45 8.14 28.34
CA VAL A 82 -0.99 6.97 29.08
C VAL A 82 0.04 6.28 28.19
N GLY A 83 1.32 6.57 28.46
CA GLY A 83 2.44 5.88 27.81
C GLY A 83 2.49 4.43 28.26
N LYS A 84 2.91 3.55 27.33
CA LYS A 84 3.03 2.09 27.45
C LYS A 84 3.70 1.61 28.73
#